data_AF-A0A8B9R7P6-F1
#
_entry.id   AF-A0A8B9R7P6-F1
#
_cell.length_a   1.000
_cell.length_b   1.000
_cell.length_c   1.000
_cell.angle_alpha   90.00
_cell.angle_beta   90.00
_cell.angle_gamma   90.00
#
_symmetry.space_group_name_H-M   'P 1'
#
loop_
_entity.id
_entity.type
_entity.pdbx_description
1 polymer ?
#
loop_
_entity_poly.entity_id
_entity_poly.type
_entity_poly.pdbx_seq_one_letter_code
_entity_poly.pdbx_strand_id
1 'polypeptide(L)'
;MLKWLVTFRDNHLLECYLGSCGAEGERAWKSLKGFQFAKLYFEVKEYELAKRYISTYLSVQKRDRRAHRFLGQIYEAEDNIEEAFGCYRRSVELNPMQKDLVLKIAELLCNNAVTDERAKYWVEKSAKLFPGSPAVYKLKEQLLDCKAPSLAELHKYDVDNTLPSHLGKSQSNSELQVARQNLQQHETKMSQLRETLRKMTDENNELRSSLNSLRENNELLKTQLLRISKVYDPLTILMDWISDQHLSKIEIQEEREGSEKPQCAKENYTLENCMKLLPMVTGQLQWMPFVDPKLHMSVIQFIYWSLRQIDTGSQDASMTATMERLAEVILKGAVQKGSMQKWTKKSTRSKPKAAHFFKSSSMPLRFLSTLVVLRTAKRMNYLTQAFRSLCVDLKTDEGKILFLQYRCVPIILSHLTISKKCLLFIALNALVEMAMNNDKK
;
A
#
# COMPACT_ATOMS: atom_id res chain seq x y z
N MET A 1 -0.05 3.85 4.37
CA MET A 1 1.23 4.37 4.88
C MET A 1 2.25 4.67 3.77
N LEU A 2 2.75 3.71 2.97
CA LEU A 2 3.70 4.01 1.87
C LEU A 2 3.14 4.94 0.78
N LYS A 3 1.88 4.74 0.38
CA LYS A 3 1.19 5.66 -0.56
C LYS A 3 1.07 7.08 0.02
N TRP A 4 0.88 7.17 1.34
CA TRP A 4 0.81 8.43 2.09
C TRP A 4 2.20 9.08 2.19
N LEU A 5 3.27 8.35 2.51
CA LEU A 5 4.63 8.89 2.56
C LEU A 5 5.15 9.39 1.20
N VAL A 6 4.87 8.66 0.12
CA VAL A 6 5.27 9.06 -1.24
C VAL A 6 4.47 10.30 -1.68
N THR A 7 3.14 10.30 -1.49
CA THR A 7 2.34 11.49 -1.82
C THR A 7 2.60 12.66 -0.88
N PHE A 8 2.90 12.43 0.39
CA PHE A 8 3.22 13.48 1.35
C PHE A 8 4.59 14.11 1.04
N ARG A 9 5.62 13.31 0.73
CA ARG A 9 6.95 13.83 0.34
C ARG A 9 6.88 14.66 -0.93
N ASP A 10 6.25 14.14 -1.98
CA ASP A 10 6.15 14.85 -3.26
C ASP A 10 5.28 16.10 -3.13
N ASN A 11 4.23 16.07 -2.30
CA ASN A 11 3.34 17.22 -2.15
C ASN A 11 3.81 18.26 -1.12
N HIS A 12 4.58 17.91 -0.09
CA HIS A 12 5.22 18.86 0.84
C HIS A 12 6.36 19.62 0.14
N LEU A 13 7.13 18.94 -0.72
CA LEU A 13 8.09 19.61 -1.60
C LEU A 13 7.40 20.64 -2.51
N LEU A 14 6.20 20.33 -2.98
CA LEU A 14 5.37 21.24 -3.78
C LEU A 14 4.80 22.41 -2.96
N GLU A 15 4.48 22.22 -1.68
CA GLU A 15 4.06 23.29 -0.78
C GLU A 15 5.22 24.28 -0.54
N CYS A 16 6.43 23.77 -0.25
CA CYS A 16 7.62 24.60 -0.12
C CYS A 16 7.97 25.34 -1.43
N TYR A 17 7.85 24.65 -2.57
CA TYR A 17 8.16 25.21 -3.88
C TYR A 17 7.14 26.27 -4.31
N LEU A 18 5.85 26.03 -4.12
CA LEU A 18 4.79 26.99 -4.50
C LEU A 18 4.62 28.13 -3.49
N GLY A 19 4.96 27.91 -2.21
CA GLY A 19 5.11 28.97 -1.22
C GLY A 19 6.26 29.93 -1.55
N SER A 20 7.30 29.44 -2.22
CA SER A 20 8.41 30.27 -2.71
C SER A 20 8.05 31.09 -3.97
N CYS A 21 6.96 30.76 -4.69
CA CYS A 21 6.50 31.45 -5.90
C CYS A 21 5.54 32.64 -5.63
N GLY A 22 5.42 33.12 -4.39
CA GLY A 22 4.60 34.28 -4.05
C GLY A 22 3.08 34.01 -3.99
N ALA A 23 2.30 35.07 -3.78
CA ALA A 23 0.87 35.00 -3.44
C ALA A 23 -0.04 34.36 -4.52
N GLU A 24 0.43 34.27 -5.77
CA GLU A 24 -0.27 33.59 -6.86
C GLU A 24 -0.01 32.07 -6.86
N GLY A 25 1.25 31.66 -6.62
CA GLY A 25 1.60 30.27 -6.39
C GLY A 25 0.88 29.70 -5.16
N GLU A 26 0.75 30.51 -4.11
CA GLU A 26 0.04 30.16 -2.90
C GLU A 26 -1.47 29.92 -3.13
N ARG A 27 -2.13 30.80 -3.89
CA ARG A 27 -3.54 30.62 -4.28
C ARG A 27 -3.74 29.39 -5.19
N ALA A 28 -2.80 29.14 -6.10
CA ALA A 28 -2.88 28.03 -7.03
C ALA A 28 -2.84 26.66 -6.33
N TRP A 29 -1.92 26.45 -5.38
CA TRP A 29 -1.86 25.17 -4.66
C TRP A 29 -3.03 24.99 -3.70
N LYS A 30 -3.45 26.05 -3.00
CA LYS A 30 -4.65 26.05 -2.16
C LYS A 30 -5.90 25.65 -2.96
N SER A 31 -6.03 26.14 -4.19
CA SER A 31 -7.15 25.83 -5.09
C SER A 31 -7.07 24.46 -5.78
N LEU A 32 -5.86 23.93 -6.07
CA LEU A 32 -5.73 22.72 -6.88
C LEU A 32 -5.51 21.46 -6.04
N LYS A 33 -4.82 21.58 -4.90
CA LYS A 33 -4.36 20.44 -4.08
C LYS A 33 -4.92 20.41 -2.66
N GLY A 34 -5.41 21.53 -2.11
CA GLY A 34 -5.95 21.60 -0.74
C GLY A 34 -7.03 20.55 -0.44
N PHE A 35 -7.95 20.32 -1.39
CA PHE A 35 -8.99 19.29 -1.26
C PHE A 35 -8.44 17.85 -1.21
N GLN A 36 -7.38 17.56 -1.98
CA GLN A 36 -6.77 16.23 -1.98
C GLN A 36 -6.04 15.94 -0.67
N PHE A 37 -5.36 16.95 -0.11
CA PHE A 37 -4.72 16.83 1.20
C PHE A 37 -5.73 16.56 2.30
N ALA A 38 -6.83 17.33 2.34
CA ALA A 38 -7.89 17.10 3.31
C ALA A 38 -8.39 15.64 3.28
N LYS A 39 -8.55 15.07 2.08
CA LYS A 39 -8.93 13.66 1.90
C LYS A 39 -7.90 12.68 2.45
N LEU A 40 -6.61 12.92 2.20
CA LEU A 40 -5.53 12.07 2.70
C LEU A 40 -5.44 12.11 4.23
N TYR A 41 -5.57 13.30 4.84
CA TYR A 41 -5.55 13.43 6.30
C TYR A 41 -6.77 12.79 6.96
N PHE A 42 -7.94 12.89 6.33
CA PHE A 42 -9.14 12.18 6.76
C PHE A 42 -8.97 10.65 6.74
N GLU A 43 -8.31 10.09 5.72
CA GLU A 43 -7.98 8.65 5.66
C GLU A 43 -7.04 8.20 6.80
N VAL A 44 -6.21 9.11 7.30
CA VAL A 44 -5.31 8.88 8.45
C VAL A 44 -6.00 9.14 9.80
N LYS A 45 -7.27 9.59 9.79
CA LYS A 45 -8.06 10.01 10.96
C LYS A 45 -7.51 11.22 11.71
N GLU A 46 -6.67 12.02 11.04
CA GLU A 46 -6.16 13.29 11.55
C GLU A 46 -7.12 14.42 11.15
N TYR A 47 -8.23 14.53 11.87
CA TYR A 47 -9.36 15.40 11.50
C TYR A 47 -9.05 16.89 11.63
N GLU A 48 -8.27 17.31 12.62
CA GLU A 48 -7.86 18.71 12.80
C GLU A 48 -7.08 19.26 11.61
N LEU A 49 -6.11 18.49 11.11
CA LEU A 49 -5.35 18.86 9.92
C LEU A 49 -6.25 18.85 8.68
N ALA A 50 -7.12 17.85 8.54
CA ALA A 50 -8.07 17.79 7.44
C ALA A 50 -8.98 19.05 7.40
N LYS A 51 -9.48 19.51 8.55
CA LYS A 51 -10.26 20.75 8.69
C LYS A 51 -9.47 21.97 8.26
N ARG A 52 -8.20 22.08 8.66
CA ARG A 52 -7.34 23.21 8.27
C ARG A 52 -7.16 23.26 6.75
N TYR A 53 -6.85 22.15 6.10
CA TYR A 53 -6.63 22.09 4.65
C TYR A 53 -7.92 22.31 3.84
N ILE A 54 -9.06 21.79 4.29
CA ILE A 54 -10.33 22.03 3.60
C ILE A 54 -10.82 23.47 3.79
N SER A 55 -10.57 24.08 4.95
CA SER A 55 -10.91 25.48 5.23
C SER A 55 -10.07 26.44 4.40
N THR A 56 -8.76 26.17 4.25
CA THR A 56 -7.91 26.94 3.34
C THR A 56 -8.33 26.78 1.89
N TYR A 57 -8.73 25.57 1.46
CA TYR A 57 -9.30 25.35 0.13
C TYR A 57 -10.59 26.16 -0.09
N LEU A 58 -11.51 26.13 0.88
CA LEU A 58 -12.77 26.87 0.84
C LEU A 58 -12.57 28.39 0.87
N SER A 59 -11.48 28.89 1.44
CA SER A 59 -11.14 30.32 1.40
C SER A 59 -10.92 30.83 -0.04
N VAL A 60 -10.40 29.96 -0.91
CA VAL A 60 -10.17 30.24 -2.34
C VAL A 60 -11.40 29.87 -3.17
N GLN A 61 -11.93 28.66 -3.00
CA GLN A 61 -13.12 28.17 -3.73
C GLN A 61 -14.36 28.12 -2.84
N LYS A 62 -14.90 29.30 -2.49
CA LYS A 62 -16.04 29.45 -1.56
C LYS A 62 -17.32 28.74 -1.99
N ARG A 63 -17.50 28.50 -3.29
CA ARG A 63 -18.71 27.93 -3.91
C ARG A 63 -18.61 26.44 -4.26
N ASP A 64 -17.52 25.74 -3.93
CA ASP A 64 -17.42 24.30 -4.23
C ASP A 64 -18.32 23.48 -3.28
N ARG A 65 -19.43 22.96 -3.82
CA ARG A 65 -20.37 22.09 -3.08
C ARG A 65 -19.69 20.87 -2.45
N ARG A 66 -18.67 20.33 -3.10
CA ARG A 66 -18.02 19.06 -2.71
C ARG A 66 -17.16 19.27 -1.48
N ALA A 67 -16.51 20.43 -1.39
CA ALA A 67 -15.71 20.81 -0.24
C ALA A 67 -16.58 21.06 1.00
N HIS A 68 -17.72 21.76 0.86
CA HIS A 68 -18.68 21.90 1.97
C HIS A 68 -19.26 20.55 2.43
N ARG A 69 -19.54 19.64 1.49
CA ARG A 69 -19.96 18.27 1.84
C ARG A 69 -18.86 17.52 2.58
N PHE A 70 -17.62 17.60 2.10
CA PHE A 70 -16.50 16.90 2.73
C PHE A 70 -16.17 17.46 4.13
N LEU A 71 -16.28 18.78 4.32
CA LEU A 71 -16.15 19.40 5.64
C LEU A 71 -17.23 18.90 6.61
N GLY A 72 -18.49 18.75 6.16
CA GLY A 72 -19.54 18.13 6.97
C GLY A 72 -19.24 16.68 7.36
N GLN A 73 -18.60 15.91 6.48
CA GLN A 73 -18.17 14.53 6.79
C GLN A 73 -17.05 14.48 7.83
N ILE A 74 -16.15 15.47 7.82
CA ILE A 74 -15.08 15.59 8.83
C ILE A 74 -15.71 15.91 10.19
N TYR A 75 -16.62 16.87 10.26
CA TYR A 75 -17.32 17.20 11.51
C TYR A 75 -18.21 16.06 12.03
N GLU A 76 -18.87 15.33 11.14
CA GLU A 76 -19.62 14.11 11.51
C GLU A 76 -18.71 13.05 12.12
N ALA A 77 -17.48 12.89 11.62
CA ALA A 77 -16.51 11.94 12.18
C ALA A 77 -15.88 12.40 13.51
N GLU A 78 -15.98 13.69 13.82
CA GLU A 78 -15.59 14.29 15.11
C GLU A 78 -16.78 14.42 16.09
N ASP A 79 -17.93 13.83 15.76
CA ASP A 79 -19.19 13.92 16.52
C ASP A 79 -19.69 15.36 16.73
N ASN A 80 -19.27 16.30 15.89
CA ASN A 80 -19.69 17.70 15.97
C ASN A 80 -20.86 18.00 15.02
N ILE A 81 -22.06 17.73 15.52
CA ILE A 81 -23.29 17.59 14.73
C ILE A 81 -23.83 18.93 14.21
N GLU A 82 -23.72 20.01 14.99
CA GLU A 82 -24.25 21.33 14.61
C GLU A 82 -23.43 21.96 13.47
N GLU A 83 -22.08 21.94 13.54
CA GLU A 83 -21.24 22.36 12.42
C GLU A 83 -21.39 21.44 11.20
N ALA A 84 -21.50 20.13 11.39
CA ALA A 84 -21.73 19.19 10.31
C ALA A 84 -23.03 19.53 9.55
N PHE A 85 -24.11 19.78 10.29
CA PHE A 85 -25.39 20.22 9.75
C PHE A 85 -25.26 21.53 8.95
N GLY A 86 -24.57 22.54 9.51
CA GLY A 86 -24.33 23.81 8.84
C GLY A 86 -23.60 23.65 7.49
N CYS A 87 -22.56 22.80 7.46
CA CYS A 87 -21.77 22.53 6.26
C CYS A 87 -22.57 21.75 5.20
N TYR A 88 -23.33 20.74 5.63
CA TYR A 88 -24.19 19.98 4.73
C TYR A 88 -25.33 20.80 4.15
N ARG A 89 -25.98 21.64 4.97
CA ARG A 89 -27.00 22.60 4.51
C ARG A 89 -26.42 23.52 3.44
N ARG A 90 -25.24 24.09 3.66
CA ARG A 90 -24.58 24.97 2.69
C ARG A 90 -24.24 24.25 1.38
N SER A 91 -23.87 22.97 1.44
CA SER A 91 -23.66 22.16 0.23
C SER A 91 -24.95 21.91 -0.56
N VAL A 92 -26.08 21.69 0.12
CA VAL A 92 -27.40 21.53 -0.52
C VAL A 92 -27.88 22.83 -1.14
N GLU A 93 -27.66 23.97 -0.48
CA GLU A 93 -27.99 25.30 -1.02
C GLU A 93 -27.19 25.62 -2.31
N LEU A 94 -25.91 25.20 -2.37
CA LEU A 94 -25.07 25.36 -3.57
C LEU A 94 -25.44 24.40 -4.71
N ASN A 95 -25.99 23.22 -4.42
CA ASN A 95 -26.50 22.31 -5.43
C ASN A 95 -27.67 21.46 -4.93
N PRO A 96 -28.91 21.83 -5.31
CA PRO A 96 -30.12 21.10 -4.96
C PRO A 96 -30.21 19.68 -5.54
N MET A 97 -29.35 19.28 -6.48
CA MET A 97 -29.39 17.93 -7.09
C MET A 97 -28.88 16.81 -6.15
N GLN A 98 -28.23 17.14 -5.03
CA GLN A 98 -27.67 16.16 -4.09
C GLN A 98 -28.76 15.57 -3.17
N LYS A 99 -29.70 14.79 -3.72
CA LYS A 99 -30.81 14.21 -2.96
C LYS A 99 -30.32 13.32 -1.80
N ASP A 100 -29.27 12.54 -2.01
CA ASP A 100 -28.69 11.65 -0.99
C ASP A 100 -28.19 12.42 0.24
N LEU A 101 -27.71 13.65 0.03
CA LEU A 101 -27.25 14.50 1.12
C LEU A 101 -28.43 15.00 1.98
N VAL A 102 -29.59 15.24 1.37
CA VAL A 102 -30.83 15.60 2.09
C VAL A 102 -31.28 14.45 2.99
N LEU A 103 -31.18 13.20 2.52
CA LEU A 103 -31.46 12.02 3.33
C LEU A 103 -30.45 11.90 4.49
N LYS A 104 -29.16 12.11 4.22
CA LYS A 104 -28.10 12.07 5.24
C LYS A 104 -28.26 13.14 6.32
N ILE A 105 -28.69 14.35 5.95
CA ILE A 105 -29.04 15.42 6.91
C ILE A 105 -30.20 14.99 7.80
N ALA A 106 -31.25 14.41 7.22
CA ALA A 106 -32.41 13.93 7.99
C ALA A 106 -32.01 12.81 8.97
N GLU A 107 -31.17 11.88 8.54
CA GLU A 107 -30.62 10.81 9.39
C GLU A 107 -29.76 11.35 10.55
N LEU A 108 -28.85 12.28 10.24
CA LEU A 108 -27.95 12.89 11.23
C LEU A 108 -28.71 13.63 12.33
N LEU A 109 -29.82 14.31 11.99
CA LEU A 109 -30.69 14.98 12.95
C LEU A 109 -31.51 13.99 13.79
N CYS A 110 -32.12 12.97 13.17
CA CYS A 110 -32.90 11.97 13.91
C CYS A 110 -32.06 11.13 14.89
N ASN A 111 -30.80 10.86 14.56
CA ASN A 111 -29.92 10.05 15.41
C ASN A 111 -29.40 10.78 16.65
N ASN A 112 -29.29 12.12 16.63
CA ASN A 112 -28.65 12.89 17.72
C ASN A 112 -29.62 13.65 18.63
N ALA A 113 -30.79 14.06 18.14
CA ALA A 113 -31.76 14.75 18.96
C ALA A 113 -33.17 14.44 18.48
N VAL A 114 -33.84 13.57 19.24
CA VAL A 114 -35.23 13.12 19.07
C VAL A 114 -36.25 14.29 19.06
N THR A 115 -35.84 15.50 19.47
CA THR A 115 -36.71 16.67 19.65
C THR A 115 -36.40 17.87 18.75
N ASP A 116 -35.52 17.74 17.76
CA ASP A 116 -35.21 18.87 16.87
C ASP A 116 -36.36 19.12 15.86
N GLU A 117 -37.02 20.27 15.97
CA GLU A 117 -38.06 20.69 15.01
C GLU A 117 -37.52 20.77 13.57
N ARG A 118 -36.21 21.02 13.41
CA ARG A 118 -35.52 21.01 12.11
C ARG A 118 -35.59 19.63 11.45
N ALA A 119 -35.58 18.54 12.23
CA ALA A 119 -35.61 17.17 11.72
C ALA A 119 -36.90 16.89 10.94
N LYS A 120 -38.06 17.39 11.43
CA LYS A 120 -39.36 17.27 10.74
C LYS A 120 -39.32 17.83 9.32
N TYR A 121 -38.77 19.04 9.17
CA TYR A 121 -38.66 19.71 7.88
C TYR A 121 -37.79 18.91 6.90
N TRP A 122 -36.62 18.42 7.35
CA TRP A 122 -35.71 17.66 6.49
C TRP A 122 -36.22 16.24 6.16
N VAL A 123 -36.94 15.59 7.07
CA VAL A 123 -37.61 14.30 6.83
C VAL A 123 -38.78 14.45 5.85
N GLU A 124 -39.57 15.52 5.95
CA GLU A 124 -40.64 15.78 4.98
C GLU A 124 -40.07 16.12 3.60
N LYS A 125 -38.99 16.92 3.56
CA LYS A 125 -38.27 17.24 2.33
C LYS A 125 -37.64 16.01 1.69
N SER A 126 -37.05 15.10 2.47
CA SER A 126 -36.50 13.85 1.95
C SER A 126 -37.59 12.91 1.43
N ALA A 127 -38.76 12.87 2.07
CA ALA A 127 -39.91 12.10 1.61
C ALA A 127 -40.49 12.58 0.27
N LYS A 128 -40.47 13.90 0.01
CA LYS A 128 -40.85 14.45 -1.31
C LYS A 128 -39.84 14.07 -2.39
N LEU A 129 -38.56 13.97 -2.05
CA LEU A 129 -37.49 13.64 -3.00
C LEU A 129 -37.36 12.14 -3.27
N PHE A 130 -37.74 11.29 -2.30
CA PHE A 130 -37.67 9.83 -2.36
C PHE A 130 -38.99 9.17 -1.89
N PRO A 131 -40.05 9.19 -2.73
CA PRO A 131 -41.25 8.44 -2.43
C PRO A 131 -40.93 6.93 -2.43
N GLY A 132 -41.23 6.22 -1.33
CA GLY A 132 -41.05 4.77 -1.24
C GLY A 132 -39.73 4.27 -0.62
N SER A 133 -38.83 5.15 -0.19
CA SER A 133 -37.55 4.71 0.40
C SER A 133 -37.72 4.16 1.82
N PRO A 134 -37.24 2.92 2.13
CA PRO A 134 -37.31 2.34 3.47
C PRO A 134 -36.64 3.20 4.54
N ALA A 135 -35.55 3.91 4.18
CA ALA A 135 -34.84 4.80 5.09
C ALA A 135 -35.72 5.98 5.52
N VAL A 136 -36.49 6.56 4.59
CA VAL A 136 -37.41 7.67 4.91
C VAL A 136 -38.57 7.19 5.78
N TYR A 137 -39.10 5.98 5.54
CA TYR A 137 -40.14 5.40 6.40
C TYR A 137 -39.64 5.18 7.81
N LYS A 138 -38.45 4.60 7.98
CA LYS A 138 -37.82 4.41 9.29
C LYS A 138 -37.59 5.74 10.02
N LEU A 139 -37.13 6.77 9.30
CA LEU A 139 -36.95 8.11 9.88
C LEU A 139 -38.27 8.76 10.29
N LYS A 140 -39.37 8.49 9.56
CA LYS A 140 -40.72 8.95 9.94
C LYS A 140 -41.28 8.19 11.14
N GLU A 141 -41.08 6.88 11.19
CA GLU A 141 -41.45 6.01 12.31
C GLU A 141 -40.76 6.45 13.60
N GLN A 142 -39.44 6.68 13.57
CA GLN A 142 -38.68 7.23 14.70
C GLN A 142 -39.21 8.60 15.18
N LEU A 143 -39.78 9.40 14.29
CA LEU A 143 -40.37 10.70 14.63
C LEU A 143 -41.79 10.57 15.21
N LEU A 144 -42.50 9.48 14.90
CA LEU A 144 -43.84 9.15 15.38
C LEU A 144 -43.81 8.41 16.73
N ASP A 145 -42.85 7.50 16.94
CA ASP A 145 -42.67 6.75 18.19
C ASP A 145 -42.44 7.68 19.39
N CYS A 146 -41.83 8.85 19.16
CA CYS A 146 -41.61 9.86 20.19
C CYS A 146 -42.87 10.69 20.51
N LYS A 147 -43.99 10.41 19.84
CA LYS A 147 -45.31 11.01 20.08
C LYS A 147 -46.38 10.00 20.53
N ALA A 148 -46.07 8.72 20.70
CA ALA A 148 -47.07 7.73 21.11
C ALA A 148 -47.12 7.57 22.65
N PRO A 149 -48.19 8.00 23.35
CA PRO A 149 -48.49 7.48 24.67
C PRO A 149 -49.05 6.07 24.54
N SER A 150 -48.52 5.18 25.39
CA SER A 150 -49.03 3.87 25.82
C SER A 150 -50.36 3.37 25.24
N LEU A 151 -50.35 2.18 24.65
CA LEU A 151 -51.54 1.32 24.57
C LEU A 151 -51.13 -0.17 24.63
N ALA A 152 -51.43 -0.75 25.78
CA ALA A 152 -51.62 -2.18 25.96
C ALA A 152 -52.98 -2.62 25.37
N GLU A 153 -53.14 -3.95 25.23
CA GLU A 153 -54.36 -4.71 24.84
C GLU A 153 -54.53 -4.87 23.31
N LEU A 154 -54.80 -6.03 22.69
CA LEU A 154 -55.32 -7.38 23.05
C LEU A 154 -54.63 -8.44 22.11
N HIS A 155 -54.71 -9.78 22.20
CA HIS A 155 -55.77 -10.73 22.60
C HIS A 155 -55.18 -12.17 22.75
N LYS A 156 -55.73 -12.99 23.68
CA LYS A 156 -55.60 -14.46 23.82
C LYS A 156 -56.49 -15.23 22.82
N TYR A 157 -56.14 -16.47 22.45
CA TYR A 157 -56.90 -17.73 22.74
C TYR A 157 -56.30 -19.02 22.10
N ASP A 158 -56.56 -20.15 22.79
CA ASP A 158 -56.04 -21.54 22.76
C ASP A 158 -56.58 -22.50 21.64
N VAL A 159 -55.81 -23.51 21.15
CA VAL A 159 -55.82 -25.00 21.39
C VAL A 159 -56.90 -25.84 20.63
N ASP A 160 -56.53 -26.90 19.88
CA ASP A 160 -56.80 -28.32 20.23
C ASP A 160 -56.40 -29.40 19.18
N ASN A 161 -56.23 -30.63 19.70
CA ASN A 161 -55.71 -31.89 19.13
C ASN A 161 -56.80 -32.78 18.48
N THR A 162 -56.44 -33.81 17.68
CA THR A 162 -57.02 -35.19 17.74
C THR A 162 -56.45 -36.17 16.68
N LEU A 163 -56.39 -37.45 17.07
CA LEU A 163 -55.99 -38.67 16.33
C LEU A 163 -57.06 -39.74 16.60
N PRO A 164 -57.23 -40.75 15.71
CA PRO A 164 -57.71 -42.06 16.20
C PRO A 164 -57.01 -43.30 15.61
N SER A 165 -57.09 -44.37 16.40
CA SER A 165 -56.57 -45.74 16.25
C SER A 165 -57.61 -46.78 15.79
N HIS A 166 -57.17 -48.05 15.64
CA HIS A 166 -57.87 -49.37 15.72
C HIS A 166 -57.74 -50.21 14.42
N LEU A 167 -57.72 -51.56 14.36
CA LEU A 167 -57.38 -52.74 15.22
C LEU A 167 -57.79 -54.00 14.38
N GLY A 168 -57.10 -55.15 14.40
CA GLY A 168 -57.75 -56.46 14.07
C GLY A 168 -57.01 -57.57 13.28
N LYS A 169 -56.36 -58.48 14.03
CA LYS A 169 -56.20 -59.96 13.91
C LYS A 169 -56.14 -60.69 12.54
N SER A 170 -54.99 -61.31 12.29
CA SER A 170 -54.82 -62.77 12.13
C SER A 170 -53.57 -63.13 12.96
N GLN A 171 -53.38 -64.36 13.46
CA GLN A 171 -52.40 -64.55 14.55
C GLN A 171 -51.66 -65.90 14.52
N SER A 172 -51.00 -66.23 13.40
CA SER A 172 -49.83 -67.16 13.37
C SER A 172 -49.06 -67.01 12.06
N ASN A 173 -49.75 -67.02 10.92
CA ASN A 173 -49.14 -66.79 9.59
C ASN A 173 -48.91 -65.30 9.31
N SER A 174 -49.81 -64.48 9.80
CA SER A 174 -49.74 -63.01 9.81
C SER A 174 -48.68 -62.46 10.75
N GLU A 175 -48.43 -63.06 11.92
CA GLU A 175 -47.35 -62.65 12.81
C GLU A 175 -45.98 -62.96 12.16
N LEU A 176 -45.87 -64.08 11.45
CA LEU A 176 -44.69 -64.45 10.66
C LEU A 176 -44.54 -63.58 9.40
N GLN A 177 -45.65 -63.21 8.76
CA GLN A 177 -45.69 -62.28 7.63
C GLN A 177 -45.35 -60.84 8.06
N VAL A 178 -45.85 -60.41 9.21
CA VAL A 178 -45.52 -59.12 9.85
C VAL A 178 -44.08 -59.13 10.32
N ALA A 179 -43.57 -60.22 10.90
CA ALA A 179 -42.15 -60.34 11.26
C ALA A 179 -41.23 -60.31 10.03
N ARG A 180 -41.62 -60.96 8.92
CA ARG A 180 -40.90 -60.86 7.63
C ARG A 180 -40.96 -59.45 7.05
N GLN A 181 -42.11 -58.80 7.08
CA GLN A 181 -42.25 -57.40 6.66
C GLN A 181 -41.41 -56.47 7.54
N ASN A 182 -41.40 -56.68 8.86
CA ASN A 182 -40.58 -55.92 9.80
C ASN A 182 -39.08 -56.15 9.55
N LEU A 183 -38.67 -57.38 9.23
CA LEU A 183 -37.29 -57.71 8.88
C LEU A 183 -36.89 -57.05 7.54
N GLN A 184 -37.75 -57.09 6.53
CA GLN A 184 -37.54 -56.38 5.25
C GLN A 184 -37.49 -54.85 5.44
N GLN A 185 -38.35 -54.30 6.30
CA GLN A 185 -38.30 -52.89 6.69
C GLN A 185 -37.01 -52.55 7.45
N HIS A 186 -36.54 -53.44 8.31
CA HIS A 186 -35.30 -53.26 9.03
C HIS A 186 -34.09 -53.34 8.09
N GLU A 187 -34.07 -54.26 7.13
CA GLU A 187 -33.02 -54.38 6.11
C GLU A 187 -32.97 -53.15 5.20
N THR A 188 -34.13 -52.63 4.77
CA THR A 188 -34.20 -51.41 3.97
C THR A 188 -33.76 -50.18 4.77
N LYS A 189 -34.18 -50.04 6.03
CA LYS A 189 -33.68 -49.00 6.95
C LYS A 189 -32.18 -49.12 7.19
N MET A 190 -31.65 -50.33 7.39
CA MET A 190 -30.21 -50.57 7.54
C MET A 190 -29.44 -50.24 6.26
N SER A 191 -30.01 -50.50 5.09
CA SER A 191 -29.44 -50.11 3.81
C SER A 191 -29.39 -48.59 3.64
N GLN A 192 -30.49 -47.89 3.98
CA GLN A 192 -30.56 -46.42 3.99
C GLN A 192 -29.56 -45.82 5.00
N LEU A 193 -29.44 -46.40 6.19
CA LEU A 193 -28.50 -45.95 7.21
C LEU A 193 -27.04 -46.16 6.77
N ARG A 194 -26.74 -47.27 6.10
CA ARG A 194 -25.40 -47.51 5.52
C ARG A 194 -25.08 -46.51 4.41
N GLU A 195 -26.04 -46.18 3.57
CA GLU A 195 -25.86 -45.22 2.50
C GLU A 195 -25.68 -43.79 3.03
N THR A 196 -26.45 -43.39 4.04
CA THR A 196 -26.25 -42.09 4.72
C THR A 196 -24.90 -42.04 5.42
N LEU A 197 -24.45 -43.11 6.07
CA LEU A 197 -23.14 -43.18 6.71
C LEU A 197 -22.00 -43.12 5.69
N ARG A 198 -22.18 -43.70 4.49
CA ARG A 198 -21.24 -43.56 3.36
C ARG A 198 -21.15 -42.11 2.90
N LYS A 199 -22.29 -41.46 2.64
CA LYS A 199 -22.33 -40.03 2.24
C LYS A 199 -21.66 -39.13 3.27
N MET A 200 -21.96 -39.31 4.55
CA MET A 200 -21.32 -38.58 5.65
C MET A 200 -19.80 -38.81 5.71
N THR A 201 -19.32 -40.00 5.31
CA THR A 201 -17.89 -40.31 5.25
C THR A 201 -17.22 -39.61 4.07
N ASP A 202 -17.88 -39.58 2.92
CA ASP A 202 -17.39 -38.89 1.72
C ASP A 202 -17.34 -37.37 1.94
N GLU A 203 -18.38 -36.78 2.52
CA GLU A 203 -18.42 -35.37 2.93
C GLU A 203 -17.32 -35.04 3.94
N ASN A 204 -17.08 -35.90 4.94
CA ASN A 204 -15.99 -35.70 5.89
C ASN A 204 -14.61 -35.75 5.22
N ASN A 205 -14.42 -36.61 4.21
CA ASN A 205 -13.17 -36.68 3.46
C ASN A 205 -12.95 -35.43 2.59
N GLU A 206 -14.01 -34.88 2.00
CA GLU A 206 -13.98 -33.62 1.25
C GLU A 206 -13.72 -32.41 2.15
N LEU A 207 -14.32 -32.37 3.33
CA LEU A 207 -14.02 -31.34 4.34
C LEU A 207 -12.56 -31.41 4.79
N ARG A 208 -12.00 -32.62 4.97
CA ARG A 208 -10.58 -32.81 5.30
C ARG A 208 -9.65 -32.32 4.19
N SER A 209 -9.97 -32.59 2.92
CA SER A 209 -9.15 -32.10 1.80
C SER A 209 -9.19 -30.57 1.71
N SER A 210 -10.38 -29.98 1.90
CA SER A 210 -10.59 -28.53 1.95
C SER A 210 -9.80 -27.89 3.11
N LEU A 211 -9.83 -28.50 4.30
CA LEU A 211 -9.07 -28.02 5.47
C LEU A 211 -7.56 -28.06 5.22
N ASN A 212 -7.05 -29.11 4.57
CA ASN A 212 -5.63 -29.20 4.21
C ASN A 212 -5.24 -28.11 3.20
N SER A 213 -6.07 -27.84 2.20
CA SER A 213 -5.85 -26.74 1.25
C SER A 213 -5.81 -25.38 1.95
N LEU A 214 -6.75 -25.12 2.88
CA LEU A 214 -6.75 -23.90 3.68
C LEU A 214 -5.50 -23.78 4.57
N ARG A 215 -5.01 -24.88 5.14
CA ARG A 215 -3.78 -24.90 5.93
C ARG A 215 -2.56 -24.52 5.09
N GLU A 216 -2.44 -25.07 3.88
CA GLU A 216 -1.36 -24.72 2.95
C GLU A 216 -1.40 -23.23 2.57
N ASN A 217 -2.60 -22.70 2.30
CA ASN A 217 -2.79 -21.28 2.01
C ASN A 217 -2.43 -20.40 3.22
N ASN A 218 -2.76 -20.82 4.43
CA ASN A 218 -2.43 -20.08 5.65
C ASN A 218 -0.91 -20.05 5.90
N GLU A 219 -0.20 -21.16 5.67
CA GLU A 219 1.26 -21.18 5.73
C GLU A 219 1.89 -20.27 4.65
N LEU A 220 1.32 -20.22 3.44
CA LEU A 220 1.74 -19.27 2.42
C LEU A 220 1.58 -17.82 2.88
N LEU A 221 0.42 -17.48 3.46
CA LEU A 221 0.14 -16.15 3.99
C LEU A 221 1.09 -15.78 5.13
N LYS A 222 1.39 -16.70 6.05
CA LYS A 222 2.40 -16.48 7.11
C LYS A 222 3.78 -16.19 6.53
N THR A 223 4.23 -16.95 5.53
CA THR A 223 5.53 -16.69 4.90
C THR A 223 5.56 -15.37 4.14
N GLN A 224 4.44 -14.94 3.55
CA GLN A 224 4.32 -13.61 2.93
C GLN A 224 4.34 -12.49 3.98
N LEU A 225 3.64 -12.67 5.11
CA LEU A 225 3.61 -11.70 6.20
C LEU A 225 4.99 -11.54 6.85
N LEU A 226 5.73 -12.63 7.06
CA LEU A 226 7.10 -12.59 7.57
C LEU A 226 8.04 -11.85 6.61
N ARG A 227 7.79 -11.91 5.29
CA ARG A 227 8.55 -11.13 4.30
C ARG A 227 8.21 -9.65 4.36
N ILE A 228 6.94 -9.30 4.53
CA ILE A 228 6.50 -7.92 4.71
C ILE A 228 7.14 -7.31 5.96
N SER A 229 7.22 -8.06 7.06
CA SER A 229 7.93 -7.63 8.29
C SER A 229 9.38 -7.23 8.00
N LYS A 230 10.15 -8.08 7.31
CA LYS A 230 11.55 -7.81 6.92
C LYS A 230 11.73 -6.66 5.92
N VAL A 231 10.66 -6.22 5.25
CA VAL A 231 10.71 -5.03 4.37
C VAL A 231 10.73 -3.75 5.19
N TYR A 232 10.17 -3.77 6.40
CA TYR A 232 10.12 -2.61 7.27
C TYR A 232 11.44 -2.36 8.02
N ASP A 233 12.33 -3.36 8.20
CA ASP A 233 13.58 -3.16 8.93
C ASP A 233 14.50 -2.07 8.31
N PRO A 234 14.69 -1.99 6.98
CA PRO A 234 15.44 -0.87 6.40
C PRO A 234 14.66 0.44 6.42
N LEU A 235 13.32 0.37 6.39
CA LEU A 235 12.48 1.55 6.49
C LEU A 235 12.54 2.17 7.90
N THR A 236 12.54 1.35 8.95
CA THR A 236 12.66 1.83 10.33
C THR A 236 14.00 2.52 10.54
N ILE A 237 15.11 1.91 10.08
CA ILE A 237 16.44 2.52 10.18
C ILE A 237 16.52 3.82 9.34
N LEU A 238 15.91 3.87 8.16
CA LEU A 238 15.84 5.10 7.37
C LEU A 238 15.01 6.18 8.05
N MET A 239 13.89 5.83 8.68
CA MET A 239 13.05 6.79 9.42
C MET A 239 13.74 7.30 10.67
N ASP A 240 14.43 6.43 11.41
CA ASP A 240 15.26 6.79 12.56
C ASP A 240 16.37 7.76 12.13
N TRP A 241 17.10 7.42 11.06
CA TRP A 241 18.14 8.28 10.51
C TRP A 241 17.64 9.64 10.02
N ILE A 242 16.51 9.68 9.31
CA ILE A 242 15.90 10.94 8.86
C ILE A 242 15.45 11.76 10.08
N SER A 243 14.83 11.12 11.07
CA SER A 243 14.36 11.78 12.29
C SER A 243 15.53 12.39 13.06
N ASP A 244 16.62 11.65 13.27
CA ASP A 244 17.84 12.14 13.92
C ASP A 244 18.47 13.33 13.16
N GLN A 245 18.48 13.29 11.82
CA GLN A 245 19.01 14.40 11.01
C GLN A 245 18.13 15.65 11.04
N HIS A 246 16.82 15.50 11.26
CA HIS A 246 15.90 16.63 11.38
C HIS A 246 15.84 17.19 12.81
N LEU A 247 15.88 16.33 13.83
CA LEU A 247 15.97 16.72 15.24
C LEU A 247 17.30 17.39 15.56
N SER A 248 18.42 16.85 15.09
CA SER A 248 19.74 17.50 15.27
C SER A 248 19.87 18.85 14.55
N LYS A 249 19.06 19.12 13.52
CA LYS A 249 18.98 20.47 12.91
C LYS A 249 18.19 21.44 13.76
N ILE A 250 17.21 20.97 14.52
CA ILE A 250 16.42 21.77 15.46
C ILE A 250 17.30 22.15 16.67
N GLU A 251 18.06 21.21 17.23
CA GLU A 251 19.01 21.46 18.33
C GLU A 251 20.09 22.50 17.96
N ILE A 252 20.66 22.42 16.75
CA ILE A 252 21.65 23.41 16.27
C ILE A 252 21.02 24.80 16.02
N GLN A 253 19.71 24.86 15.77
CA GLN A 253 18.99 26.13 15.63
C GLN A 253 18.66 26.78 16.97
N GLU A 254 18.46 25.98 18.02
CA GLU A 254 18.26 26.45 19.40
C GLU A 254 19.59 26.88 20.07
N GLU A 255 20.71 26.22 19.77
CA GLU A 255 22.05 26.54 20.29
C GLU A 255 22.77 27.69 19.54
N ARG A 256 22.07 28.44 18.67
CA ARG A 256 22.68 29.52 17.89
C ARG A 256 22.89 30.82 18.71
N GLU A 257 23.45 30.66 19.91
CA GLU A 257 24.25 31.66 20.61
C GLU A 257 25.54 30.99 21.14
N GLY A 258 26.47 30.70 20.23
CA GLY A 258 27.87 30.51 20.57
C GLY A 258 28.37 29.07 20.77
N SER A 259 28.77 28.40 19.69
CA SER A 259 30.09 27.77 19.50
C SER A 259 30.05 26.76 18.36
N GLU A 260 30.99 26.88 17.42
CA GLU A 260 31.16 25.95 16.31
C GLU A 260 31.74 24.61 16.79
N LYS A 261 31.03 23.49 16.54
CA LYS A 261 31.54 22.11 16.62
C LYS A 261 30.92 21.22 15.51
N PRO A 262 31.57 20.11 15.12
CA PRO A 262 32.27 20.04 13.82
C PRO A 262 31.55 19.18 12.77
N GLN A 263 31.65 19.59 11.49
CA GLN A 263 31.19 18.83 10.31
C GLN A 263 31.66 17.37 10.26
N CYS A 264 32.81 17.04 10.86
CA CYS A 264 33.40 15.70 10.87
C CYS A 264 32.55 14.64 11.62
N ALA A 265 31.80 15.02 12.67
CA ALA A 265 30.97 14.06 13.40
C ALA A 265 29.73 13.60 12.59
N LYS A 266 29.16 14.50 11.77
CA LYS A 266 28.05 14.19 10.87
C LYS A 266 28.47 13.22 9.77
N GLU A 267 29.67 13.38 9.21
CA GLU A 267 30.19 12.50 8.16
C GLU A 267 30.36 11.05 8.65
N ASN A 268 30.91 10.86 9.86
CA ASN A 268 31.10 9.53 10.46
C ASN A 268 29.77 8.82 10.79
N TYR A 269 28.76 9.54 11.29
CA TYR A 269 27.43 8.97 11.56
C TYR A 269 26.71 8.55 10.27
N THR A 270 26.81 9.35 9.20
CA THR A 270 26.23 8.97 7.89
C THR A 270 26.91 7.74 7.28
N LEU A 271 28.22 7.62 7.46
CA LEU A 271 29.00 6.46 7.01
C LEU A 271 28.55 5.19 7.74
N GLU A 272 28.42 5.23 9.07
CA GLU A 272 28.00 4.07 9.87
C GLU A 272 26.60 3.55 9.48
N ASN A 273 25.65 4.47 9.28
CA ASN A 273 24.31 4.11 8.85
C ASN A 273 24.29 3.52 7.43
N CYS A 274 25.11 4.03 6.52
CA CYS A 274 25.28 3.45 5.18
C CYS A 274 25.83 2.01 5.26
N MET A 275 26.79 1.75 6.15
CA MET A 275 27.35 0.41 6.35
C MET A 275 26.33 -0.59 6.90
N LYS A 276 25.40 -0.16 7.75
CA LYS A 276 24.30 -1.00 8.27
C LYS A 276 23.21 -1.26 7.23
N LEU A 277 22.85 -0.24 6.44
CA LEU A 277 21.74 -0.30 5.48
C LEU A 277 22.07 -1.05 4.19
N LEU A 278 23.29 -0.95 3.67
CA LEU A 278 23.69 -1.57 2.39
C LEU A 278 23.49 -3.09 2.36
N PRO A 279 23.93 -3.87 3.37
CA PRO A 279 23.67 -5.32 3.42
C PRO A 279 22.18 -5.65 3.42
N MET A 280 21.37 -4.89 4.14
CA MET A 280 19.92 -5.12 4.24
C MET A 280 19.22 -4.84 2.91
N VAL A 281 19.53 -3.72 2.26
CA VAL A 281 19.01 -3.36 0.93
C VAL A 281 19.48 -4.38 -0.12
N THR A 282 20.73 -4.84 -0.05
CA THR A 282 21.26 -5.90 -0.93
C THR A 282 20.47 -7.20 -0.78
N GLY A 283 20.06 -7.54 0.46
CA GLY A 283 19.17 -8.66 0.75
C GLY A 283 17.74 -8.47 0.22
N GLN A 284 17.26 -7.23 0.09
CA GLN A 284 15.94 -6.92 -0.46
C GLN A 284 15.91 -6.94 -1.98
N LEU A 285 17.03 -6.67 -2.65
CA LEU A 285 17.11 -6.66 -4.12
C LEU A 285 16.58 -7.95 -4.75
N GLN A 286 16.77 -9.11 -4.08
CA GLN A 286 16.27 -10.42 -4.53
C GLN A 286 14.74 -10.49 -4.76
N TRP A 287 13.97 -9.59 -4.14
CA TRP A 287 12.50 -9.55 -4.19
C TRP A 287 11.94 -8.48 -5.12
N MET A 288 12.79 -7.63 -5.70
CA MET A 288 12.37 -6.59 -6.64
C MET A 288 11.67 -7.05 -7.92
N PRO A 289 11.80 -8.30 -8.43
CA PRO A 289 11.00 -8.74 -9.58
C PRO A 289 9.48 -8.68 -9.34
N PHE A 290 9.05 -8.58 -8.08
CA PHE A 290 7.66 -8.53 -7.65
C PHE A 290 7.21 -7.12 -7.21
N VAL A 291 8.11 -6.13 -7.26
CA VAL A 291 7.90 -4.75 -6.81
C VAL A 291 7.70 -3.84 -8.03
N ASP A 292 6.88 -2.78 -7.88
CA ASP A 292 6.65 -1.77 -8.93
C ASP A 292 8.00 -1.25 -9.50
N PRO A 293 8.20 -1.31 -10.84
CA PRO A 293 9.40 -0.79 -11.51
C PRO A 293 9.77 0.66 -11.14
N LYS A 294 8.79 1.50 -10.74
CA LYS A 294 9.08 2.87 -10.30
C LYS A 294 9.97 2.93 -9.06
N LEU A 295 9.86 1.94 -8.17
CA LEU A 295 10.66 1.86 -6.95
C LEU A 295 12.09 1.36 -7.22
N HIS A 296 12.31 0.69 -8.35
CA HIS A 296 13.64 0.19 -8.74
C HIS A 296 14.61 1.35 -8.91
N MET A 297 14.16 2.45 -9.49
CA MET A 297 14.96 3.67 -9.65
C MET A 297 15.39 4.25 -8.31
N SER A 298 14.45 4.46 -7.39
CA SER A 298 14.72 5.04 -6.08
C SER A 298 15.68 4.19 -5.25
N VAL A 299 15.54 2.86 -5.29
CA VAL A 299 16.43 1.93 -4.57
C VAL A 299 17.84 1.96 -5.14
N ILE A 300 17.99 1.94 -6.47
CA ILE A 300 19.32 2.01 -7.12
C ILE A 300 19.97 3.39 -6.90
N GLN A 301 19.19 4.49 -6.89
CA GLN A 301 19.67 5.82 -6.51
C GLN A 301 20.19 5.87 -5.08
N PHE A 302 19.43 5.30 -4.13
CA PHE A 302 19.87 5.21 -2.74
C PHE A 302 21.16 4.40 -2.63
N ILE A 303 21.24 3.22 -3.25
CA ILE A 303 22.44 2.38 -3.24
C ILE A 303 23.64 3.13 -3.80
N TYR A 304 23.48 3.80 -4.94
CA TYR A 304 24.56 4.57 -5.56
C TYR A 304 25.03 5.71 -4.65
N TRP A 305 24.10 6.44 -4.04
CA TRP A 305 24.43 7.51 -3.10
C TRP A 305 25.15 6.98 -1.86
N SER A 306 24.67 5.90 -1.23
CA SER A 306 25.32 5.28 -0.07
C SER A 306 26.73 4.79 -0.39
N LEU A 307 26.93 4.23 -1.59
CA LEU A 307 28.26 3.84 -2.04
C LEU A 307 29.19 5.03 -2.21
N ARG A 308 28.69 6.22 -2.60
CA ARG A 308 29.50 7.45 -2.71
C ARG A 308 30.01 7.95 -1.37
N GLN A 309 29.25 7.73 -0.29
CA GLN A 309 29.63 8.10 1.07
C GLN A 309 30.71 7.18 1.66
N ILE A 310 30.88 5.97 1.12
CA ILE A 310 31.91 5.02 1.58
C ILE A 310 33.22 5.26 0.84
N ASP A 311 34.28 5.52 1.60
CA ASP A 311 35.64 5.56 1.09
C ASP A 311 36.14 4.15 0.75
N THR A 312 36.55 3.95 -0.51
CA THR A 312 37.06 2.69 -1.06
C THR A 312 38.39 2.23 -0.43
N GLY A 313 38.93 2.99 0.52
CA GLY A 313 40.15 2.66 1.28
C GLY A 313 39.92 1.93 2.62
N SER A 314 38.67 1.80 3.09
CA SER A 314 38.38 1.13 4.36
C SER A 314 38.55 -0.40 4.26
N GLN A 315 39.36 -0.98 5.15
CA GLN A 315 39.76 -2.39 5.21
C GLN A 315 38.68 -3.33 5.79
N ASP A 316 37.40 -2.99 5.66
CA ASP A 316 36.34 -3.86 6.16
C ASP A 316 36.03 -4.99 5.15
N ALA A 317 36.41 -6.21 5.52
CA ALA A 317 36.17 -7.42 4.75
C ALA A 317 34.66 -7.72 4.58
N SER A 318 33.83 -7.40 5.59
CA SER A 318 32.37 -7.58 5.55
C SER A 318 31.72 -6.67 4.50
N MET A 319 32.15 -5.40 4.48
CA MET A 319 31.68 -4.43 3.51
C MET A 319 32.14 -4.77 2.09
N THR A 320 33.39 -5.23 1.94
CA THR A 320 33.91 -5.73 0.66
C THR A 320 33.06 -6.88 0.11
N ALA A 321 32.72 -7.87 0.94
CA ALA A 321 31.87 -8.99 0.53
C ALA A 321 30.45 -8.54 0.16
N THR A 322 29.90 -7.57 0.88
CA THR A 322 28.59 -6.97 0.59
C THR A 322 28.60 -6.23 -0.76
N MET A 323 29.63 -5.44 -1.04
CA MET A 323 29.81 -4.75 -2.32
C MET A 323 29.91 -5.73 -3.48
N GLU A 324 30.70 -6.81 -3.35
CA GLU A 324 30.80 -7.83 -4.39
C GLU A 324 29.48 -8.56 -4.64
N ARG A 325 28.76 -8.90 -3.56
CA ARG A 325 27.41 -9.49 -3.65
C ARG A 325 26.43 -8.55 -4.34
N LEU A 326 26.46 -7.27 -4.00
CA LEU A 326 25.63 -6.25 -4.61
C LEU A 326 25.90 -6.12 -6.12
N ALA A 327 27.17 -6.08 -6.53
CA ALA A 327 27.57 -6.05 -7.94
C ALA A 327 27.03 -7.28 -8.70
N GLU A 328 27.13 -8.46 -8.09
CA GLU A 328 26.62 -9.70 -8.68
C GLU A 328 25.10 -9.71 -8.85
N VAL A 329 24.36 -9.27 -7.81
CA VAL A 329 22.88 -9.23 -7.82
C VAL A 329 22.36 -8.25 -8.88
N ILE A 330 22.99 -7.08 -9.02
CA ILE A 330 22.59 -6.07 -10.02
C ILE A 330 22.91 -6.55 -11.45
N LEU A 331 24.06 -7.20 -11.65
CA LEU A 331 24.52 -7.64 -12.98
C LEU A 331 23.79 -8.89 -13.50
N LYS A 332 23.66 -9.93 -12.66
CA LYS A 332 23.02 -11.20 -13.04
C LYS A 332 21.50 -11.15 -12.91
N GLY A 333 20.99 -10.16 -12.19
CA GLY A 333 19.59 -10.04 -11.83
C GLY A 333 19.29 -10.76 -10.52
N ALA A 334 18.40 -10.18 -9.75
CA ALA A 334 17.92 -10.73 -8.50
C ALA A 334 17.08 -12.00 -8.78
N VAL A 335 17.65 -13.17 -8.48
CA VAL A 335 16.97 -14.47 -8.56
C VAL A 335 16.81 -15.02 -7.15
N GLN A 336 15.57 -15.31 -6.75
CA GLN A 336 15.30 -16.01 -5.49
C GLN A 336 15.84 -17.46 -5.58
N LYS A 337 17.05 -17.70 -5.07
CA LYS A 337 17.55 -19.06 -4.82
C LYS A 337 17.15 -19.49 -3.42
N GLY A 338 16.01 -20.18 -3.30
CA GLY A 338 15.60 -20.82 -2.05
C GLY A 338 14.11 -21.15 -2.00
N SER A 339 13.81 -22.46 -2.00
CA SER A 339 12.51 -23.07 -1.66
C SER A 339 11.31 -22.71 -2.53
N MET A 340 11.39 -23.00 -3.84
CA MET A 340 10.21 -23.21 -4.68
C MET A 340 10.50 -24.27 -5.75
N GLN A 341 11.06 -25.42 -5.36
CA GLN A 341 11.36 -26.53 -6.28
C GLN A 341 10.31 -27.65 -6.27
N LYS A 342 9.22 -27.53 -5.50
CA LYS A 342 8.16 -28.56 -5.46
C LYS A 342 6.94 -28.27 -6.33
N TRP A 343 6.97 -27.20 -7.13
CA TRP A 343 5.84 -26.76 -7.93
C TRP A 343 6.21 -26.64 -9.41
N THR A 344 6.37 -27.78 -10.08
CA THR A 344 6.02 -27.94 -11.50
C THR A 344 5.74 -29.43 -11.78
N LYS A 345 4.50 -29.87 -11.55
CA LYS A 345 3.87 -30.83 -12.47
C LYS A 345 2.58 -30.18 -12.96
N LYS A 346 2.60 -29.82 -14.25
CA LYS A 346 1.54 -29.17 -15.05
C LYS A 346 1.37 -27.66 -14.86
N SER A 347 2.30 -26.89 -15.42
CA SER A 347 1.93 -25.75 -16.28
C SER A 347 3.14 -25.36 -17.13
N THR A 348 2.86 -25.04 -18.38
CA THR A 348 3.82 -24.76 -19.45
C THR A 348 4.71 -23.56 -19.13
N ARG A 349 6.02 -23.83 -19.01
CA ARG A 349 7.16 -22.99 -19.39
C ARG A 349 6.98 -21.47 -19.26
N SER A 350 7.41 -20.90 -18.14
CA SER A 350 8.12 -19.60 -18.17
C SER A 350 9.23 -19.57 -17.11
N LYS A 351 10.41 -19.08 -17.51
CA LYS A 351 11.62 -18.99 -16.69
C LYS A 351 11.39 -18.09 -15.47
N PRO A 352 12.15 -18.25 -14.35
CA PRO A 352 12.01 -17.38 -13.18
C PRO A 352 12.23 -15.91 -13.58
N LYS A 353 11.25 -15.05 -13.27
CA LYS A 353 11.31 -13.60 -13.52
C LYS A 353 12.46 -13.00 -12.70
N ALA A 354 13.54 -12.61 -13.35
CA ALA A 354 14.63 -11.86 -12.73
C ALA A 354 14.42 -10.36 -12.97
N ALA A 355 14.65 -9.54 -11.96
CA ALA A 355 14.69 -8.08 -12.12
C ALA A 355 16.03 -7.75 -12.78
N HIS A 356 15.97 -7.39 -14.06
CA HIS A 356 17.15 -7.08 -14.85
C HIS A 356 17.46 -5.58 -14.77
N PHE A 357 18.09 -5.14 -13.69
CA PHE A 357 18.51 -3.73 -13.54
C PHE A 357 19.55 -3.33 -14.59
N PHE A 358 20.56 -4.19 -14.80
CA PHE A 358 21.61 -3.97 -15.80
C PHE A 358 21.15 -4.09 -17.26
N LYS A 359 20.10 -4.85 -17.54
CA LYS A 359 19.53 -5.01 -18.90
C LYS A 359 18.16 -4.33 -19.02
N SER A 360 17.88 -3.34 -18.16
CA SER A 360 16.59 -2.68 -18.16
C SER A 360 16.36 -1.92 -19.46
N SER A 361 15.10 -1.83 -19.89
CA SER A 361 14.68 -0.99 -21.01
C SER A 361 14.78 0.50 -20.69
N SER A 362 14.73 0.87 -19.41
CA SER A 362 14.88 2.26 -18.96
C SER A 362 16.37 2.65 -18.92
N MET A 363 16.76 3.59 -19.78
CA MET A 363 18.13 4.11 -19.89
C MET A 363 18.71 4.61 -18.56
N PRO A 364 18.01 5.45 -17.76
CA PRO A 364 18.56 5.96 -16.50
C PRO A 364 18.85 4.87 -15.45
N LEU A 365 17.99 3.84 -15.38
CA LEU A 365 18.18 2.70 -14.48
C LEU A 365 19.37 1.83 -14.91
N ARG A 366 19.50 1.57 -16.22
CA ARG A 366 20.64 0.83 -16.78
C ARG A 366 21.94 1.57 -16.51
N PHE A 367 21.97 2.88 -16.74
CA PHE A 367 23.13 3.73 -16.52
C PHE A 367 23.58 3.72 -15.06
N LEU A 368 22.65 3.97 -14.14
CA LEU A 368 22.97 4.03 -12.71
C LEU A 368 23.37 2.66 -12.14
N SER A 369 22.72 1.59 -12.60
CA SER A 369 23.11 0.21 -12.26
C SER A 369 24.52 -0.11 -12.74
N THR A 370 24.90 0.39 -13.92
CA THR A 370 26.26 0.26 -14.47
C THR A 370 27.28 0.96 -13.58
N LEU A 371 26.99 2.17 -13.10
CA LEU A 371 27.86 2.90 -12.16
C LEU A 371 28.02 2.20 -10.82
N VAL A 372 26.94 1.62 -10.29
CA VAL A 372 27.00 0.81 -9.06
C VAL A 372 27.93 -0.38 -9.25
N VAL A 373 27.82 -1.10 -10.38
CA VAL A 373 28.71 -2.23 -10.70
C VAL A 373 30.16 -1.77 -10.84
N LEU A 374 30.44 -0.64 -11.52
CA LEU A 374 31.80 -0.12 -11.64
C LEU A 374 32.42 0.17 -10.27
N ARG A 375 31.67 0.78 -9.37
CA ARG A 375 32.16 1.12 -8.03
C ARG A 375 32.36 -0.10 -7.10
N THR A 376 31.61 -1.17 -7.31
CA THR A 376 31.57 -2.32 -6.39
C THR A 376 32.29 -3.57 -6.88
N ALA A 377 32.40 -3.76 -8.19
CA ALA A 377 32.99 -4.97 -8.76
C ALA A 377 34.52 -4.93 -8.74
N LYS A 378 35.14 -5.96 -8.16
CA LYS A 378 36.59 -6.21 -8.27
C LYS A 378 36.96 -7.10 -9.46
N ARG A 379 36.02 -7.95 -9.92
CA ARG A 379 36.24 -8.92 -11.00
C ARG A 379 36.28 -8.23 -12.37
N MET A 380 37.29 -8.60 -13.17
CA MET A 380 37.55 -7.98 -14.48
C MET A 380 36.42 -8.19 -15.50
N ASN A 381 35.78 -9.36 -15.51
CA ASN A 381 34.66 -9.65 -16.42
C ASN A 381 33.45 -8.72 -16.19
N TYR A 382 33.12 -8.42 -14.93
CA TYR A 382 32.03 -7.53 -14.57
C TYR A 382 32.34 -6.08 -14.93
N LEU A 383 33.58 -5.63 -14.66
CA LEU A 383 34.04 -4.30 -15.03
C LEU A 383 34.01 -4.10 -16.55
N THR A 384 34.55 -5.05 -17.33
CA THR A 384 34.52 -4.97 -18.80
C THR A 384 33.09 -4.93 -19.35
N GLN A 385 32.17 -5.70 -18.78
CA GLN A 385 30.76 -5.68 -19.18
C GLN A 385 30.09 -4.33 -18.85
N ALA A 386 30.35 -3.79 -17.66
CA ALA A 386 29.83 -2.50 -17.23
C ALA A 386 30.35 -1.36 -18.10
N PHE A 387 31.66 -1.28 -18.34
CA PHE A 387 32.23 -0.26 -19.22
C PHE A 387 31.71 -0.35 -20.65
N ARG A 388 31.53 -1.55 -21.21
CA ARG A 388 30.91 -1.71 -22.54
C ARG A 388 29.49 -1.16 -22.58
N SER A 389 28.68 -1.41 -21.54
CA SER A 389 27.33 -0.83 -21.46
C SER A 389 27.39 0.69 -21.34
N LEU A 390 28.32 1.22 -20.54
CA LEU A 390 28.52 2.65 -20.38
C LEU A 390 28.90 3.33 -21.71
N CYS A 391 29.84 2.77 -22.48
CA CYS A 391 30.20 3.31 -23.79
C CYS A 391 29.02 3.35 -24.76
N VAL A 392 28.14 2.34 -24.73
CA VAL A 392 26.92 2.35 -25.56
C VAL A 392 25.97 3.46 -25.11
N ASP A 393 25.81 3.65 -23.80
CA ASP A 393 24.90 4.65 -23.24
C ASP A 393 25.39 6.09 -23.53
N LEU A 394 26.69 6.32 -23.47
CA LEU A 394 27.34 7.62 -23.71
C LEU A 394 27.25 8.11 -25.16
N LYS A 395 26.90 7.23 -26.11
CA LYS A 395 26.64 7.64 -27.50
C LYS A 395 25.36 8.45 -27.64
N THR A 396 24.47 8.42 -26.64
CA THR A 396 23.21 9.18 -26.63
C THR A 396 23.38 10.46 -25.82
N ASP A 397 22.68 11.53 -26.21
CA ASP A 397 22.76 12.81 -25.49
C ASP A 397 22.17 12.70 -24.08
N GLU A 398 21.13 11.87 -23.90
CA GLU A 398 20.59 11.53 -22.57
C GLU A 398 21.65 10.87 -21.67
N GLY A 399 22.45 9.94 -22.21
CA GLY A 399 23.56 9.31 -21.49
C GLY A 399 24.65 10.31 -21.08
N LYS A 400 24.97 11.29 -21.94
CA LYS A 400 25.92 12.37 -21.62
C LYS A 400 25.38 13.27 -20.51
N ILE A 401 24.09 13.59 -20.50
CA ILE A 401 23.44 14.35 -19.41
C ILE A 401 23.55 13.57 -18.09
N LEU A 402 23.23 12.28 -18.09
CA LEU A 402 23.32 11.43 -16.89
C LEU A 402 24.77 11.30 -16.40
N PHE A 403 25.74 11.26 -17.31
CA PHE A 403 27.16 11.22 -16.97
C PHE A 403 27.60 12.44 -16.15
N LEU A 404 27.14 13.62 -16.56
CA LEU A 404 27.39 14.88 -15.86
C LEU A 404 26.61 14.94 -14.54
N GLN A 405 25.33 14.59 -14.57
CA GLN A 405 24.45 14.61 -13.39
C GLN A 405 25.01 13.76 -12.24
N TYR A 406 25.52 12.56 -12.54
CA TYR A 406 26.07 11.64 -11.54
C TYR A 406 27.57 11.82 -11.29
N ARG A 407 28.23 12.84 -11.87
CA ARG A 407 29.67 13.12 -11.69
C ARG A 407 30.53 11.86 -11.87
N CYS A 408 30.46 11.24 -13.05
CA CYS A 408 31.06 9.92 -13.29
C CYS A 408 32.59 9.91 -13.43
N VAL A 409 33.21 11.08 -13.69
CA VAL A 409 34.66 11.20 -13.95
C VAL A 409 35.54 10.57 -12.85
N PRO A 410 35.35 10.83 -11.54
CA PRO A 410 36.18 10.24 -10.49
C PRO A 410 36.07 8.71 -10.43
N ILE A 411 34.92 8.15 -10.79
CA ILE A 411 34.71 6.70 -10.82
C ILE A 411 35.57 6.09 -11.94
N ILE A 412 35.56 6.68 -13.13
CA ILE A 412 36.39 6.23 -14.25
C ILE A 412 37.88 6.38 -13.93
N LEU A 413 38.28 7.53 -13.36
CA LEU A 413 39.66 7.80 -12.94
C LEU A 413 40.15 6.77 -11.92
N SER A 414 39.30 6.31 -11.00
CA SER A 414 39.67 5.27 -10.02
C SER A 414 40.08 3.94 -10.66
N HIS A 415 39.63 3.67 -11.89
CA HIS A 415 39.97 2.46 -12.64
C HIS A 415 41.12 2.65 -13.64
N LEU A 416 41.63 3.88 -13.81
CA LEU A 416 42.75 4.21 -14.72
C LEU A 416 44.14 3.88 -14.14
N THR A 417 44.20 3.09 -13.07
CA THR A 417 45.48 2.64 -12.49
C THR A 417 46.25 1.74 -13.48
N ILE A 418 47.56 1.99 -13.58
CA ILE A 418 48.50 1.42 -14.58
C ILE A 418 48.49 -0.12 -14.62
N SER A 419 48.04 -0.77 -13.53
CA SER A 419 48.00 -2.22 -13.37
C SER A 419 47.09 -2.97 -14.35
N LYS A 420 46.16 -2.31 -15.06
CA LYS A 420 45.17 -2.99 -15.93
C LYS A 420 45.05 -2.35 -17.33
N LYS A 421 46.05 -2.58 -18.18
CA LYS A 421 46.14 -2.04 -19.57
C LYS A 421 44.83 -2.17 -20.39
N CYS A 422 44.12 -3.30 -20.28
CA CYS A 422 42.86 -3.52 -21.00
C CYS A 422 41.71 -2.63 -20.49
N LEU A 423 41.65 -2.36 -19.19
CA LEU A 423 40.65 -1.45 -18.60
C LEU A 423 40.98 0.01 -18.90
N LEU A 424 42.27 0.35 -18.97
CA LEU A 424 42.72 1.68 -19.34
C LEU A 424 42.20 2.09 -20.73
N PHE A 425 42.32 1.21 -21.73
CA PHE A 425 41.79 1.47 -23.07
C PHE A 425 40.27 1.69 -23.08
N ILE A 426 39.51 0.87 -22.35
CA ILE A 426 38.04 0.98 -22.32
C ILE A 426 37.59 2.22 -21.53
N ALA A 427 38.25 2.55 -20.42
CA ALA A 427 37.98 3.75 -19.65
C ALA A 427 38.30 5.03 -20.43
N LEU A 428 39.42 5.04 -21.18
CA LEU A 428 39.76 6.13 -22.09
C LEU A 428 38.72 6.27 -23.20
N ASN A 429 38.26 5.16 -23.79
CA ASN A 429 37.19 5.21 -24.79
C ASN A 429 35.89 5.81 -24.24
N ALA A 430 35.51 5.54 -22.99
CA ALA A 430 34.35 6.17 -22.37
C ALA A 430 34.53 7.69 -22.20
N LEU A 431 35.73 8.17 -21.87
CA LEU A 431 36.04 9.60 -21.78
C LEU A 431 36.08 10.27 -23.15
N VAL A 432 36.60 9.57 -24.17
CA VAL A 432 36.60 10.04 -25.56
C VAL A 432 35.17 10.16 -26.08
N GLU A 433 34.31 9.15 -25.88
CA GLU A 433 32.90 9.20 -26.29
C GLU A 433 32.12 10.37 -25.62
N MET A 434 32.51 10.78 -24.41
CA MET A 434 31.99 12.00 -23.78
C MET A 434 32.47 13.29 -24.47
N ALA A 435 33.74 13.33 -24.89
CA ALA A 435 34.35 14.50 -25.52
C ALA A 435 33.96 14.66 -26.99
N MET A 436 33.55 13.58 -27.64
CA MET A 436 33.02 13.62 -29.00
C MET A 436 31.66 14.32 -28.99
N ASN A 437 31.57 15.50 -29.61
CA ASN A 437 30.28 16.13 -29.89
C ASN A 437 29.54 15.26 -30.91
N ASN A 438 28.33 14.83 -30.56
CA ASN A 438 27.41 14.27 -31.55
C ASN A 438 26.81 15.45 -32.31
N ASP A 439 27.62 16.16 -33.09
CA ASP A 439 27.11 17.16 -34.03
C ASP A 439 26.44 16.41 -35.18
N LYS A 440 25.21 15.96 -34.94
CA LYS A 440 24.29 15.56 -35.99
C LYS A 440 23.06 16.46 -35.89
N LYS A 441 23.00 17.34 -36.89
CA LYS A 441 21.87 18.17 -37.33
C LYS A 441 20.50 17.54 -37.10
#